data_AF-A0A6J5WK38-F1
#
_entry.id   AF-A0A6J5WK38-F1
#
_cell.length_a   1.000
_cell.length_b   1.000
_cell.length_c   1.000
_cell.angle_alpha   90.00
_cell.angle_beta   90.00
_cell.angle_gamma   90.00
#
_symmetry.space_group_name_H-M   'P 1'
#
loop_
_entity.id
_entity.type
_entity.pdbx_description
1 polymer ?
#
loop_
_entity_poly.entity_id
_entity_poly.type
_entity_poly.pdbx_seq_one_letter_code
_entity_poly.pdbx_strand_id
1 'polypeptide(L)'
;MTGQSAACMKETIREIMLNMDKRMQLVAFQKALQSRSDITMETLLKAHRAQLEILVALKTGLPDFLQQESDVSSSDLAEIFLNSRCRNPSCRSPVPVWIGCDVCLHWCHADCALRESYIRNGRSATGSQGTTEMQFHCVACDHPSEMFGFVKEQGHERETTL
;
A
#
# COMPACT_ATOMS: atom_id res chain seq x y z
N MET A 1 4.14 -13.62 -29.22
CA MET A 1 2.73 -13.69 -28.78
C MET A 1 2.55 -13.69 -27.25
N THR A 2 3.61 -13.74 -26.42
CA THR A 2 3.50 -13.80 -24.94
C THR A 2 3.28 -12.43 -24.26
N GLY A 3 3.72 -11.32 -24.87
CA GLY A 3 3.57 -9.97 -24.28
C GLY A 3 2.14 -9.41 -24.23
N GLN A 4 1.29 -9.76 -25.22
CA GLN A 4 -0.12 -9.33 -25.25
C GLN A 4 -0.96 -9.96 -24.14
N SER A 5 -0.65 -11.20 -23.74
CA SER A 5 -1.37 -11.90 -22.68
C SER A 5 -1.10 -11.28 -21.30
N ALA A 6 0.17 -10.97 -21.01
CA ALA A 6 0.54 -10.33 -19.74
C ALA A 6 -0.03 -8.90 -19.63
N ALA A 7 0.03 -8.11 -20.70
CA ALA A 7 -0.56 -6.77 -20.73
C ALA A 7 -2.08 -6.81 -20.53
N CYS A 8 -2.77 -7.72 -21.20
CA CYS A 8 -4.21 -7.93 -21.03
C CYS A 8 -4.58 -8.29 -19.58
N MET A 9 -3.84 -9.22 -18.96
CA MET A 9 -4.08 -9.59 -17.55
C MET A 9 -3.88 -8.41 -16.60
N LYS A 10 -2.83 -7.60 -16.81
CA LYS A 10 -2.59 -6.40 -15.98
C LYS A 10 -3.76 -5.42 -16.10
N GLU A 11 -4.28 -5.20 -17.29
CA GLU A 11 -5.40 -4.28 -17.50
C GLU A 11 -6.67 -4.79 -16.81
N THR A 12 -7.01 -6.08 -16.98
CA THR A 12 -8.16 -6.67 -16.29
C THR A 12 -8.06 -6.53 -14.76
N ILE A 13 -6.88 -6.75 -14.20
CA ILE A 13 -6.66 -6.60 -12.75
C ILE A 13 -6.76 -5.12 -12.35
N ARG A 14 -6.24 -4.20 -13.16
CA ARG A 14 -6.34 -2.75 -12.94
C ARG A 14 -7.80 -2.32 -12.84
N GLU A 15 -8.64 -2.75 -13.78
CA GLU A 15 -10.08 -2.49 -13.78
C GLU A 15 -10.78 -3.05 -12.53
N ILE A 16 -10.43 -4.28 -12.11
CA ILE A 16 -10.98 -4.88 -10.88
C ILE A 16 -10.58 -4.08 -9.63
N MET A 17 -9.33 -3.62 -9.55
CA MET A 17 -8.86 -2.83 -8.41
C MET A 17 -9.53 -1.45 -8.33
N LEU A 18 -9.86 -0.86 -9.47
CA LEU A 18 -10.58 0.42 -9.55
C LEU A 18 -12.09 0.27 -9.34
N ASN A 19 -12.62 -0.96 -9.36
CA ASN A 19 -14.03 -1.23 -9.14
C ASN A 19 -14.39 -1.16 -7.64
N MET A 20 -15.19 -0.16 -7.27
CA MET A 20 -15.59 0.07 -5.88
C MET A 20 -16.45 -1.06 -5.27
N ASP A 21 -17.22 -1.78 -6.08
CA ASP A 21 -18.02 -2.93 -5.61
C ASP A 21 -17.13 -4.11 -5.20
N LYS A 22 -15.90 -4.16 -5.73
CA LYS A 22 -14.90 -5.19 -5.44
C LYS A 22 -13.93 -4.80 -4.34
N ARG A 23 -14.04 -3.58 -3.80
CA ARG A 23 -13.12 -3.04 -2.79
C ARG A 23 -13.00 -3.93 -1.54
N MET A 24 -14.12 -4.43 -1.02
CA MET A 24 -14.09 -5.32 0.15
C MET A 24 -13.38 -6.65 -0.14
N GLN A 25 -13.49 -7.16 -1.37
CA GLN A 25 -12.80 -8.36 -1.80
C GLN A 25 -11.30 -8.11 -1.92
N LEU A 26 -10.91 -6.95 -2.46
CA LEU A 26 -9.50 -6.52 -2.52
C LEU A 26 -8.90 -6.39 -1.12
N VAL A 27 -9.62 -5.75 -0.18
CA VAL A 27 -9.18 -5.62 1.22
C VAL A 27 -9.01 -6.99 1.87
N ALA A 28 -9.94 -7.93 1.65
CA ALA A 28 -9.80 -9.30 2.16
C ALA A 28 -8.56 -10.00 1.58
N PHE A 29 -8.31 -9.84 0.28
CA PHE A 29 -7.12 -10.38 -0.37
C PHE A 29 -5.83 -9.75 0.16
N GLN A 30 -5.81 -8.44 0.39
CA GLN A 30 -4.67 -7.74 1.00
C GLN A 30 -4.36 -8.27 2.40
N LYS A 31 -5.37 -8.48 3.24
CA LYS A 31 -5.19 -9.11 4.57
C LYS A 31 -4.58 -10.50 4.45
N ALA A 32 -5.11 -11.32 3.54
CA ALA A 32 -4.58 -12.66 3.30
C ALA A 32 -3.12 -12.63 2.80
N LEU A 33 -2.75 -11.69 1.93
CA LEU A 33 -1.36 -11.52 1.49
C LEU A 33 -0.45 -10.95 2.57
N GLN A 34 -0.98 -10.22 3.55
CA GLN A 34 -0.20 -9.67 4.67
C GLN A 34 0.18 -10.74 5.69
N SER A 35 -0.65 -11.79 5.87
CA SER A 35 -0.37 -12.87 6.81
C SER A 35 0.57 -13.96 6.27
N ARG A 36 0.93 -13.92 4.99
CA ARG A 36 1.81 -14.91 4.35
C ARG A 36 3.28 -14.63 4.67
N SER A 37 3.86 -15.43 5.56
CA SER A 37 5.29 -15.39 5.93
C SER A 37 6.17 -16.31 5.07
N ASP A 38 5.57 -17.19 4.28
CA ASP A 38 6.24 -18.12 3.37
C ASP A 38 6.73 -17.47 2.07
N ILE A 39 6.29 -16.24 1.79
CA ILE A 39 6.74 -15.47 0.62
C ILE A 39 8.03 -14.75 0.98
N THR A 40 9.13 -15.14 0.33
CA THR A 40 10.47 -14.61 0.61
C THR A 40 11.02 -13.80 -0.56
N MET A 41 12.06 -13.01 -0.30
CA MET A 41 12.82 -12.28 -1.33
C MET A 41 13.24 -13.21 -2.47
N GLU A 42 13.76 -14.39 -2.14
CA GLU A 42 14.18 -15.38 -3.13
C GLU A 42 13.03 -15.84 -4.03
N THR A 43 11.86 -16.12 -3.45
CA THR A 43 10.69 -16.54 -4.24
C THR A 43 10.17 -15.43 -5.16
N LEU A 44 10.24 -14.17 -4.72
CA LEU A 44 9.79 -13.01 -5.49
C LEU A 44 10.75 -12.70 -6.64
N LEU A 45 12.07 -12.77 -6.41
CA LEU A 45 13.08 -12.52 -7.43
C LEU A 45 13.11 -13.58 -8.52
N LYS A 46 12.63 -14.80 -8.23
CA LYS A 46 12.46 -15.89 -9.21
C LYS A 46 11.17 -15.75 -10.03
N ALA A 47 10.22 -14.92 -9.60
CA ALA A 47 8.93 -14.76 -10.29
C ALA A 47 9.09 -13.98 -11.60
N HIS A 48 8.16 -14.19 -12.53
CA HIS A 48 8.10 -13.38 -13.74
C HIS A 48 7.73 -11.93 -13.37
N ARG A 49 8.35 -10.93 -14.02
CA ARG A 49 8.14 -9.51 -13.71
C ARG A 49 6.67 -9.11 -13.63
N ALA A 50 5.86 -9.54 -14.61
CA ALA A 50 4.42 -9.23 -14.60
C ALA A 50 3.68 -9.82 -13.39
N GLN A 51 4.07 -11.01 -12.91
CA GLN A 51 3.47 -11.61 -11.71
C GLN A 51 3.86 -10.80 -10.46
N LEU A 52 5.11 -10.34 -10.39
CA LEU A 52 5.58 -9.51 -9.29
C LEU A 52 4.87 -8.15 -9.26
N GLU A 53 4.70 -7.49 -10.40
CA GLU A 53 3.92 -6.24 -10.53
C GLU A 53 2.46 -6.44 -10.09
N ILE A 54 1.82 -7.54 -10.49
CA ILE A 54 0.47 -7.89 -10.05
C ILE A 54 0.40 -8.11 -8.54
N LEU A 55 1.33 -8.89 -7.99
CA LEU A 55 1.40 -9.16 -6.55
C LEU A 55 1.61 -7.88 -5.74
N VAL A 56 2.49 -6.99 -6.20
CA VAL A 56 2.72 -5.68 -5.57
C VAL A 56 1.48 -4.80 -5.66
N ALA A 57 0.85 -4.69 -6.84
CA ALA A 57 -0.37 -3.91 -7.02
C ALA A 57 -1.48 -4.39 -6.07
N LEU A 58 -1.73 -5.70 -6.04
CA LEU A 58 -2.75 -6.29 -5.17
C LEU A 58 -2.43 -6.12 -3.70
N LYS A 59 -1.18 -6.33 -3.25
CA LYS A 59 -0.80 -6.16 -1.85
C LYS A 59 -0.90 -4.71 -1.39
N THR A 60 -0.47 -3.78 -2.23
CA THR A 60 -0.41 -2.35 -1.90
C THR A 60 -1.73 -1.61 -2.11
N GLY A 61 -2.63 -2.18 -2.92
CA GLY A 61 -3.84 -1.52 -3.37
C GLY A 61 -3.58 -0.41 -4.40
N LEU A 62 -2.38 -0.35 -4.99
CA LEU A 62 -1.99 0.70 -5.94
C LEU A 62 -1.99 0.15 -7.37
N PRO A 63 -2.90 0.60 -8.25
CA PRO A 63 -2.98 0.11 -9.63
C PRO A 63 -1.82 0.59 -10.51
N ASP A 64 -1.06 1.61 -10.09
CA ASP A 64 0.01 2.19 -10.90
C ASP A 64 1.19 1.24 -11.14
N PHE A 65 1.38 0.23 -10.30
CA PHE A 65 2.34 -0.84 -10.55
C PHE A 65 1.99 -1.71 -11.77
N LEU A 66 0.75 -1.63 -12.29
CA LEU A 66 0.30 -2.35 -13.47
C LEU A 66 0.54 -1.59 -14.78
N GLN A 67 1.08 -0.37 -14.73
CA GLN A 67 1.39 0.39 -15.94
C GLN A 67 2.47 -0.32 -16.79
N GLN A 68 2.43 -0.08 -18.10
CA GLN A 68 3.20 -0.84 -19.09
C GLN A 68 4.72 -0.54 -19.03
N GLU A 69 5.07 0.67 -18.61
CA GLU A 69 6.46 1.15 -18.49
C GLU A 69 6.66 1.57 -17.03
N SER A 70 7.26 0.69 -16.22
CA SER A 70 7.69 1.07 -14.86
C SER A 70 9.21 0.93 -14.77
N ASP A 71 9.88 2.00 -14.35
CA ASP A 71 11.35 2.01 -14.15
C ASP A 71 11.77 1.28 -12.85
N VAL A 72 10.81 0.72 -12.13
CA VAL A 72 11.04 0.05 -10.85
C VAL A 72 11.68 -1.31 -11.10
N SER A 73 12.84 -1.58 -10.49
CA SER A 73 13.51 -2.87 -10.67
C SER A 73 12.74 -4.01 -9.97
N SER A 74 12.94 -5.26 -10.39
CA SER A 74 12.33 -6.41 -9.69
C SER A 74 12.79 -6.52 -8.23
N SER A 75 14.02 -6.09 -7.91
CA SER A 75 14.48 -6.01 -6.52
C SER A 75 13.67 -5.01 -5.72
N ASP A 76 13.45 -3.81 -6.27
CA ASP A 76 12.68 -2.78 -5.61
C ASP A 76 11.21 -3.22 -5.44
N LEU A 77 10.61 -3.86 -6.44
CA LEU A 77 9.26 -4.43 -6.33
C LEU A 77 9.17 -5.50 -5.23
N ALA A 78 10.18 -6.36 -5.10
CA ALA A 78 10.22 -7.37 -4.05
C ALA A 78 10.39 -6.76 -2.65
N GLU A 79 11.25 -5.74 -2.50
CA GLU A 79 11.40 -4.99 -1.25
C GLU A 79 10.10 -4.25 -0.86
N ILE A 80 9.42 -3.66 -1.84
CA ILE A 80 8.10 -3.04 -1.66
C ILE A 80 7.09 -4.08 -1.17
N PHE A 81 7.06 -5.26 -1.81
CA PHE A 81 6.17 -6.35 -1.39
C PHE A 81 6.45 -6.76 0.06
N LEU A 82 7.71 -6.89 0.46
CA LEU A 82 8.10 -7.29 1.82
C LEU A 82 7.96 -6.14 2.85
N ASN A 83 7.53 -4.96 2.41
CA ASN A 83 7.48 -3.72 3.19
C ASN A 83 8.85 -3.29 3.75
N SER A 84 9.97 -3.70 3.13
CA SER A 84 11.32 -3.28 3.52
C SER A 84 11.76 -2.00 2.81
N ARG A 85 10.93 -1.47 1.90
CA ARG A 85 11.14 -0.19 1.18
C ARG A 85 9.81 0.54 0.98
N CYS A 86 9.90 1.86 0.82
CA CYS A 86 8.76 2.68 0.40
C CYS A 86 8.12 2.22 -0.90
N ARG A 87 6.78 2.27 -0.93
CA ARG A 87 5.97 2.10 -2.14
C ARG A 87 6.09 3.26 -3.12
N ASN A 88 6.48 4.46 -2.66
CA ASN A 88 6.80 5.57 -3.55
C ASN A 88 8.19 5.32 -4.16
N PRO A 89 8.32 5.06 -5.47
CA PRO A 89 9.59 4.76 -6.11
C PRO A 89 10.60 5.93 -6.06
N SER A 90 10.12 7.17 -5.88
CA SER A 90 10.97 8.34 -5.64
C SER A 90 11.49 8.40 -4.19
N CYS A 91 10.86 7.70 -3.25
CA CYS A 91 11.20 7.70 -1.82
C CYS A 91 12.17 6.53 -1.52
N ARG A 92 13.49 6.80 -1.47
CA ARG A 92 14.55 5.80 -1.21
C ARG A 92 14.86 5.55 0.27
N SER A 93 13.94 5.91 1.17
CA SER A 93 14.17 5.78 2.63
C SER A 93 14.09 4.32 3.08
N PRO A 94 15.04 3.84 3.92
CA PRO A 94 15.06 2.47 4.48
C PRO A 94 14.06 2.21 5.65
N VAL A 95 13.20 3.20 5.95
CA VAL A 95 11.97 3.20 6.80
C VAL A 95 12.08 2.94 8.32
N PRO A 96 11.54 3.85 9.16
CA PRO A 96 11.17 3.50 10.54
C PRO A 96 9.66 3.61 10.89
N VAL A 97 8.82 4.38 10.17
CA VAL A 97 7.41 4.58 10.59
C VAL A 97 6.42 4.53 9.41
N TRP A 98 5.40 3.67 9.54
CA TRP A 98 4.32 3.50 8.56
C TRP A 98 3.00 4.01 9.12
N ILE A 99 2.20 4.64 8.26
CA ILE A 99 0.81 5.05 8.54
C ILE A 99 -0.14 4.36 7.57
N GLY A 100 -1.21 3.77 8.12
CA GLY A 100 -2.20 2.99 7.38
C GLY A 100 -3.55 3.70 7.22
N CYS A 101 -4.27 3.36 6.15
CA CYS A 101 -5.68 3.68 5.97
C CYS A 101 -6.56 2.57 6.55
N ASP A 102 -7.48 2.96 7.42
CA ASP A 102 -8.45 2.10 8.11
C ASP A 102 -9.50 1.47 7.18
N VAL A 103 -9.76 2.08 6.01
CA VAL A 103 -10.73 1.56 5.04
C VAL A 103 -10.11 0.62 4.01
N CYS A 104 -8.97 0.99 3.42
CA CYS A 104 -8.39 0.22 2.30
C CYS A 104 -7.10 -0.53 2.64
N LEU A 105 -6.64 -0.49 3.89
CA LEU A 105 -5.37 -1.09 4.34
C LEU A 105 -4.16 -0.67 3.50
N HIS A 106 -4.26 0.49 2.85
CA HIS A 106 -3.13 1.10 2.21
C HIS A 106 -2.19 1.63 3.28
N TRP A 107 -0.91 1.24 3.21
CA TRP A 107 0.14 1.73 4.09
C TRP A 107 1.10 2.59 3.29
N CYS A 108 1.48 3.72 3.85
CA CYS A 108 2.52 4.60 3.32
C CYS A 108 3.51 4.98 4.44
N HIS A 109 4.69 5.49 4.09
CA HIS A 109 5.58 6.03 5.12
C HIS A 109 4.98 7.33 5.65
N ALA A 110 5.04 7.51 6.97
CA ALA A 110 4.66 8.78 7.57
C ALA A 110 5.44 9.96 6.93
N ASP A 111 6.75 9.78 6.68
CA ASP A 111 7.59 10.81 6.04
C ASP A 111 7.15 11.17 4.62
N CYS A 112 6.86 10.18 3.77
CA CYS A 112 6.44 10.49 2.40
C CYS A 112 5.00 11.08 2.44
N ALA A 113 4.14 10.67 3.39
CA ALA A 113 2.84 11.30 3.61
C ALA A 113 2.93 12.75 4.06
N LEU A 114 3.92 13.10 4.90
CA LEU A 114 4.21 14.48 5.29
C LEU A 114 4.70 15.31 4.10
N ARG A 115 5.68 14.80 3.34
CA ARG A 115 6.27 15.51 2.19
C ARG A 115 5.25 15.83 1.11
N GLU A 116 4.37 14.88 0.81
CA GLU A 116 3.33 15.02 -0.20
C GLU A 116 2.03 15.66 0.34
N SER A 117 2.04 16.17 1.58
CA SER A 117 0.89 16.84 2.21
C SER A 117 -0.37 15.97 2.34
N TYR A 118 -0.20 14.65 2.45
CA TYR A 118 -1.28 13.71 2.77
C TYR A 118 -1.64 13.72 4.26
N ILE A 119 -0.77 14.26 5.12
CA ILE A 119 -1.06 14.55 6.51
C ILE A 119 -1.48 16.01 6.63
N ARG A 120 -2.72 16.25 7.04
CA ARG A 120 -3.29 17.61 7.15
C ARG A 120 -4.31 17.71 8.28
N ASN A 121 -4.55 18.92 8.75
CA ASN A 121 -5.58 19.18 9.75
C ASN A 121 -6.98 18.97 9.14
N GLY A 122 -7.83 18.20 9.80
CA GLY A 122 -9.22 17.95 9.45
C GLY A 122 -10.15 18.14 10.64
N ARG A 123 -11.46 18.03 10.41
CA ARG A 123 -12.46 18.12 11.49
C ARG A 123 -12.45 16.81 12.28
N SER A 124 -12.26 16.88 13.59
CA SER A 124 -12.33 15.69 14.44
C SER A 124 -13.71 15.06 14.35
N ALA A 125 -13.78 13.73 14.19
CA ALA A 125 -15.04 13.00 14.16
C ALA A 125 -15.69 12.88 15.55
N THR A 126 -14.88 13.04 16.60
CA THR A 126 -15.26 12.81 18.02
C THR A 126 -15.10 14.04 18.91
N GLY A 127 -14.42 15.09 18.45
CA GLY A 127 -14.16 16.31 19.20
C GLY A 127 -15.34 17.30 19.28
N SER A 128 -15.27 18.21 20.25
CA SER A 128 -16.20 19.35 20.34
C SER A 128 -16.17 20.20 19.06
N GLN A 129 -17.30 20.83 18.70
CA GLN A 129 -17.39 21.70 17.52
C GLN A 129 -16.23 22.70 17.48
N GLY A 130 -15.28 22.49 16.56
CA GLY A 130 -14.14 23.38 16.35
C GLY A 130 -12.75 22.81 16.60
N THR A 131 -12.61 21.58 17.12
CA THR A 131 -11.27 20.96 17.24
C THR A 131 -10.79 20.40 15.90
N THR A 132 -9.65 20.89 15.42
CA THR A 132 -8.96 20.33 14.27
C THR A 132 -7.98 19.26 14.73
N GLU A 133 -8.03 18.10 14.10
CA GLU A 133 -7.13 16.98 14.37
C GLU A 133 -6.31 16.66 13.12
N MET A 134 -5.07 16.19 13.31
CA MET A 134 -4.26 15.74 12.19
C MET A 134 -4.84 14.44 11.62
N GLN A 135 -5.20 14.45 10.32
CA GLN A 135 -5.76 13.32 9.59
C GLN A 135 -4.85 12.91 8.43
N PHE A 136 -4.72 11.60 8.22
CA PHE A 136 -4.04 11.04 7.06
C PHE A 136 -5.05 10.83 5.93
N HIS A 137 -4.80 11.45 4.78
CA HIS A 137 -5.61 11.26 3.58
C HIS A 137 -4.94 10.25 2.67
N CYS A 138 -5.60 9.11 2.50
CA CYS A 138 -5.02 7.98 1.82
C CYS A 138 -4.82 8.24 0.32
N VAL A 139 -3.59 8.16 -0.18
CA VAL A 139 -3.30 8.31 -1.63
C VAL A 139 -4.06 7.31 -2.52
N ALA A 140 -4.41 6.13 -2.01
CA ALA A 140 -5.11 5.11 -2.79
C ALA A 140 -6.64 5.32 -2.88
N CYS A 141 -7.25 6.01 -1.91
CA CYS A 141 -8.71 6.11 -1.86
C CYS A 141 -9.28 7.43 -1.36
N ASP A 142 -8.41 8.41 -1.09
CA ASP A 142 -8.67 9.75 -0.56
C ASP A 142 -9.44 9.79 0.79
N HIS A 143 -9.60 8.64 1.44
CA HIS A 143 -10.28 8.56 2.73
C HIS A 143 -9.43 9.22 3.84
N PRO A 144 -10.03 10.08 4.69
CA PRO A 144 -9.37 10.62 5.87
C PRO A 144 -9.40 9.60 7.02
N SER A 145 -8.23 9.11 7.43
CA SER A 145 -8.04 8.22 8.58
C SER A 145 -7.43 8.97 9.76
N GLU A 146 -7.89 8.66 10.98
CA GLU A 146 -7.27 9.13 12.22
C GLU A 146 -5.92 8.40 12.44
N MET A 147 -4.89 9.13 12.87
CA MET A 147 -3.51 8.61 12.88
C MET A 147 -3.19 7.64 14.02
N PHE A 148 -4.07 7.54 15.02
CA PHE A 148 -3.79 6.81 16.27
C PHE A 148 -4.06 5.29 16.19
N GLY A 149 -4.70 4.78 15.13
CA GLY A 149 -5.10 3.36 15.05
C GLY A 149 -4.23 2.45 14.15
N PHE A 150 -3.34 3.01 13.33
CA PHE A 150 -2.69 2.27 12.23
C PHE A 150 -1.23 2.65 12.04
N VAL A 151 -0.47 2.69 13.13
CA VAL A 151 0.99 2.79 13.09
C VAL A 151 1.58 1.39 13.21
N LYS A 152 2.41 0.99 12.25
CA LYS A 152 3.18 -0.26 12.31
C LYS A 152 4.66 0.08 12.37
N GLU A 153 5.30 -0.21 13.48
CA GLU A 153 6.75 -0.22 13.57
C GLU A 153 7.26 -1.57 13.05
N GLN A 154 8.18 -1.55 12.08
CA GLN A 154 8.85 -2.77 11.63
C GLN A 154 9.90 -3.16 12.68
N GLY A 155 9.49 -3.97 13.65
CA GLY A 155 10.36 -4.56 14.66
C GLY A 155 9.76 -4.45 16.07
N HIS A 156 9.22 -5.57 16.56
CA HIS A 156 8.49 -5.77 17.83
C HIS A 156 6.97 -5.54 17.73
N GLU A 157 6.23 -6.65 17.71
CA GLU A 157 4.85 -6.66 18.21
C GLU A 157 4.90 -6.26 19.68
N ARG A 158 4.60 -4.99 19.98
CA ARG A 158 4.10 -4.61 21.30
C ARG A 158 2.62 -4.37 21.15
N GLU A 159 1.88 -5.34 21.64
CA GLU A 159 0.49 -5.23 22.03
C GLU A 159 0.30 -3.89 22.77
N THR A 160 -0.23 -2.90 22.08
CA THR A 160 -0.75 -1.69 22.73
C THR A 160 -2.13 -2.04 23.20
N THR A 161 -2.19 -2.77 24.31
CA THR A 161 -3.36 -2.79 25.17
C THR A 161 -3.55 -1.38 25.68
N LEU A 162 -4.62 -0.71 25.23
CA LEU A 162 -5.24 0.35 26.01
C LEU A 162 -5.99 -0.27 27.20
#